data_AF-A0A1L7XGT9-F1
#
_entry.id   AF-A0A1L7XGT9-F1
#
_cell.length_a   1.000
_cell.length_b   1.000
_cell.length_c   1.000
_cell.angle_alpha   90.00
_cell.angle_beta   90.00
_cell.angle_gamma   90.00
#
_symmetry.space_group_name_H-M   'P 1'
#
loop_
_entity.id
_entity.type
_entity.pdbx_description
1 polymer ?
#
loop_
_entity_poly.entity_id
_entity_poly.type
_entity_poly.pdbx_seq_one_letter_code
_entity_poly.pdbx_strand_id
1 'polypeptide(L)'
;MKMFGKKKKLEKQLAELALQKQQQEQAQRWNELQMQEQLRIQEEEHRRKEQQWEMERQERSRLEYEQRELARQQQKARDREEIQRREREARRRERLKQTTPEALRGLRDLIRTRYQLDMEIWSLKGARGPDRPVVLEKMERADSVLMEIYTMVETWEENEKIWTAEEWRLAQRVREQVMRDGKRLWENNPPWNEA
;
A
#
# COMPACT_ATOMS: atom_id res chain seq x y z
N MET A 1 18.76 -75.93 80.65
CA MET A 1 19.17 -74.51 80.43
C MET A 1 19.37 -74.07 78.95
N LYS A 2 19.20 -74.92 77.92
CA LYS A 2 19.38 -74.50 76.49
C LYS A 2 18.19 -73.76 75.83
N MET A 3 17.05 -73.62 76.52
CA MET A 3 15.82 -73.01 75.97
C MET A 3 15.79 -71.47 76.05
N PHE A 4 16.52 -70.86 77.01
CA PHE A 4 16.52 -69.41 77.21
C PHE A 4 17.29 -68.63 76.11
N GLY A 5 18.34 -69.21 75.53
CA GLY A 5 19.11 -68.57 74.46
C GLY A 5 18.36 -68.49 73.12
N LYS A 6 17.47 -69.46 72.85
CA LYS A 6 16.62 -69.46 71.64
C LYS A 6 15.56 -68.36 71.68
N LYS A 7 15.00 -68.08 72.86
CA LYS A 7 14.00 -67.02 73.05
C LYS A 7 14.58 -65.62 72.79
N LYS A 8 15.75 -65.30 73.35
CA LYS A 8 16.45 -64.02 73.09
C LYS A 8 16.82 -63.82 71.62
N LYS A 9 17.19 -64.90 70.91
CA LYS A 9 17.49 -64.84 69.47
C LYS A 9 16.24 -64.53 68.65
N LEU A 10 15.10 -65.13 69.00
CA LEU A 10 13.81 -64.90 68.35
C LEU A 10 13.29 -63.48 68.61
N GLU A 11 13.42 -62.98 69.84
CA GLU A 11 13.07 -61.59 70.19
C GLU A 11 13.93 -60.57 69.42
N LYS A 12 15.23 -60.84 69.26
CA LYS A 12 16.12 -60.01 68.43
C LYS A 12 15.72 -60.04 66.96
N GLN A 13 15.42 -61.21 66.40
CA GLN A 13 14.95 -61.35 65.01
C GLN A 13 13.62 -60.65 64.77
N LEU A 14 12.69 -60.72 65.73
CA LEU A 14 11.41 -60.02 65.66
C LEU A 14 11.59 -58.50 65.76
N ALA A 15 12.50 -58.02 66.62
CA ALA A 15 12.83 -56.59 66.72
C ALA A 15 13.52 -56.06 65.45
N GLU A 16 14.43 -56.83 64.85
CA GLU A 16 15.06 -56.50 63.57
C GLU A 16 14.03 -56.45 62.43
N LEU A 17 13.12 -57.42 62.36
CA LEU A 17 12.06 -57.46 61.35
C LEU A 17 11.05 -56.31 61.55
N ALA A 18 10.72 -55.97 62.80
CA ALA A 18 9.86 -54.82 63.12
C ALA A 18 10.53 -53.49 62.72
N LEU A 19 11.82 -53.33 63.00
CA LEU A 19 12.58 -52.15 62.60
C LEU A 19 12.69 -52.04 61.07
N GLN A 20 12.96 -53.13 60.38
CA GLN A 20 13.03 -53.16 58.92
C GLN A 20 11.68 -52.80 58.30
N LYS A 21 10.57 -53.34 58.84
CA LYS A 21 9.22 -52.99 58.40
C LYS A 21 8.92 -51.51 58.64
N GLN A 22 9.29 -50.97 59.80
CA GLN A 22 9.14 -49.54 60.10
C GLN A 22 9.94 -48.66 59.12
N GLN A 23 11.17 -49.05 58.79
CA GLN A 23 11.99 -48.34 57.80
C GLN A 23 11.37 -48.41 56.40
N GLN A 24 10.83 -49.56 56.00
CA GLN A 24 10.13 -49.73 54.73
C GLN A 24 8.86 -48.86 54.66
N GLU A 25 8.05 -48.83 55.72
CA GLU A 25 6.87 -47.98 55.81
C GLU A 25 7.24 -46.50 55.77
N GLN A 26 8.31 -46.09 56.44
CA GLN A 26 8.82 -44.72 56.38
C GLN A 26 9.30 -44.36 54.96
N ALA A 27 10.01 -45.27 54.29
CA ALA A 27 10.46 -45.07 52.91
C ALA A 27 9.27 -44.99 51.93
N GLN A 28 8.25 -45.83 52.10
CA GLN A 28 7.03 -45.78 51.28
C GLN A 28 6.29 -44.46 51.46
N ARG A 29 6.10 -44.01 52.71
CA ARG A 29 5.48 -42.70 53.00
C ARG A 29 6.29 -41.54 52.42
N TRP A 30 7.62 -41.61 52.52
CA TRP A 30 8.48 -40.60 51.91
C TRP A 30 8.33 -40.55 50.40
N ASN A 31 8.32 -41.71 49.73
CA ASN A 31 8.12 -41.78 48.28
C ASN A 31 6.73 -41.29 47.86
N GLU A 32 5.70 -41.61 48.62
CA GLU A 32 4.33 -41.15 48.37
C GLU A 32 4.23 -39.62 48.49
N LEU A 33 4.84 -39.03 49.53
CA LEU A 33 4.92 -37.58 49.69
C LEU A 33 5.69 -36.91 48.56
N GLN A 34 6.82 -37.49 48.13
CA GLN A 34 7.59 -36.98 46.99
C GLN A 34 6.77 -37.04 45.69
N MET A 35 6.03 -38.12 45.47
CA MET A 35 5.16 -38.26 44.31
C MET A 35 4.01 -37.26 44.32
N GLN A 36 3.36 -37.05 45.48
CA GLN A 36 2.31 -36.04 45.64
C GLN A 36 2.84 -34.62 45.40
N GLU A 37 4.02 -34.32 45.92
CA GLU A 37 4.67 -33.01 45.71
C GLU A 37 5.00 -32.78 44.22
N GLN A 38 5.51 -33.81 43.52
CA GLN A 38 5.76 -33.73 42.08
C GLN A 38 4.48 -33.47 41.28
N LEU A 39 3.38 -34.14 41.62
CA LEU A 39 2.09 -33.91 40.97
C LEU A 39 1.60 -32.48 41.21
N ARG A 40 1.72 -31.95 42.43
CA ARG A 40 1.34 -30.58 42.75
C ARG A 40 2.15 -29.56 41.94
N ILE A 41 3.47 -29.77 41.81
CA ILE A 41 4.34 -28.93 40.99
C ILE A 41 3.91 -28.98 39.51
N GLN A 42 3.62 -30.16 38.97
CA GLN A 42 3.16 -30.32 37.59
C GLN A 42 1.81 -29.62 37.35
N GLU A 43 0.87 -29.72 38.29
CA GLU A 43 -0.42 -29.02 38.20
C GLU A 43 -0.24 -27.51 38.25
N GLU A 44 0.61 -26.99 39.13
CA GLU A 44 0.91 -25.55 39.21
C GLU A 44 1.59 -25.05 37.92
N GLU A 45 2.53 -25.80 37.37
CA GLU A 45 3.15 -25.48 36.08
C GLU A 45 2.13 -25.49 34.94
N HIS A 46 1.21 -26.45 34.92
CA HIS A 46 0.15 -26.52 33.93
C HIS A 46 -0.75 -25.28 34.01
N ARG A 47 -1.20 -24.91 35.21
CA ARG A 47 -2.03 -23.72 35.43
C ARG A 47 -1.32 -22.44 35.01
N ARG A 48 -0.01 -22.31 35.29
CA ARG A 48 0.79 -21.15 34.85
C ARG A 48 0.89 -21.08 33.33
N LYS A 49 1.10 -22.21 32.66
CA LYS A 49 1.13 -22.28 31.19
C LYS A 49 -0.22 -21.92 30.58
N GLU A 50 -1.33 -22.39 31.16
CA GLU A 50 -2.68 -22.03 30.72
C GLU A 50 -2.94 -20.53 30.86
N GLN A 51 -2.58 -19.93 32.00
CA GLN A 51 -2.71 -18.49 32.22
C GLN A 51 -1.87 -17.67 31.25
N GLN A 52 -0.63 -18.09 30.99
CA GLN A 52 0.24 -17.46 29.99
C GLN A 52 -0.37 -17.53 28.60
N TRP A 53 -0.84 -18.70 28.20
CA TRP A 53 -1.45 -18.90 26.88
C TRP A 53 -2.75 -18.10 26.71
N GLU A 54 -3.54 -17.96 27.78
CA GLU A 54 -4.73 -17.12 27.77
C GLU A 54 -4.38 -15.63 27.63
N MET A 55 -3.36 -15.15 28.36
CA MET A 55 -2.87 -13.78 28.20
C MET A 55 -2.33 -13.51 26.79
N GLU A 56 -1.52 -14.41 26.24
CA GLU A 56 -1.00 -14.29 24.87
C GLU A 56 -2.14 -14.28 23.83
N ARG A 57 -3.17 -15.09 24.03
CA ARG A 57 -4.36 -15.11 23.16
C ARG A 57 -5.10 -13.78 23.24
N GLN A 58 -5.29 -13.21 24.43
CA GLN A 58 -5.92 -11.91 24.60
C GLN A 58 -5.10 -10.78 23.97
N GLU A 59 -3.78 -10.80 24.16
CA GLU A 59 -2.87 -9.81 23.56
C GLU A 59 -2.89 -9.90 22.03
N ARG A 60 -2.81 -11.11 21.47
CA ARG A 60 -2.91 -11.33 20.01
C ARG A 60 -4.24 -10.81 19.47
N SER A 61 -5.35 -11.02 20.18
CA SER A 61 -6.66 -10.51 19.78
C SER A 61 -6.73 -8.98 19.80
N ARG A 62 -6.12 -8.33 20.80
CA ARG A 62 -6.02 -6.86 20.88
C ARG A 62 -5.19 -6.29 19.73
N LEU A 63 -4.02 -6.86 19.48
CA LEU A 63 -3.14 -6.43 18.38
C LEU A 63 -3.82 -6.62 17.02
N GLU A 64 -4.53 -7.72 16.81
CA GLU A 64 -5.28 -7.94 15.57
C GLU A 64 -6.41 -6.92 15.40
N TYR A 65 -7.12 -6.59 16.48
CA TYR A 65 -8.14 -5.55 16.46
C TYR A 65 -7.56 -4.17 16.11
N GLU A 66 -6.46 -3.78 16.74
CA GLU A 66 -5.76 -2.52 16.45
C GLU A 66 -5.27 -2.45 15.00
N GLN A 67 -4.69 -3.54 14.48
CA GLN A 67 -4.27 -3.61 13.09
C GLN A 67 -5.45 -3.46 12.12
N ARG A 68 -6.59 -4.11 12.41
CA ARG A 68 -7.81 -3.99 11.59
C ARG A 68 -8.36 -2.56 11.59
N GLU A 69 -8.35 -1.88 12.74
CA GLU A 69 -8.80 -0.49 12.83
C GLU A 69 -7.86 0.47 12.10
N LEU A 70 -6.54 0.28 12.22
CA LEU A 70 -5.57 1.08 11.46
C LEU A 70 -5.74 0.88 9.96
N ALA A 71 -5.93 -0.36 9.50
CA ALA A 71 -6.19 -0.66 8.09
C ALA A 71 -7.47 0.02 7.58
N ARG A 72 -8.55 0.01 8.39
CA ARG A 72 -9.80 0.73 8.07
C ARG A 72 -9.59 2.23 7.96
N GLN A 73 -8.79 2.83 8.84
CA GLN A 73 -8.48 4.26 8.79
C GLN A 73 -7.66 4.61 7.55
N GLN A 74 -6.64 3.82 7.23
CA GLN A 74 -5.84 4.01 6.02
C GLN A 74 -6.68 3.87 4.75
N GLN A 75 -7.58 2.89 4.68
CA GLN A 75 -8.47 2.73 3.54
C GLN A 75 -9.38 3.94 3.38
N LYS A 76 -10.03 4.40 4.46
CA LYS A 76 -10.85 5.62 4.44
C LYS A 76 -10.07 6.86 4.00
N ALA A 77 -8.79 6.98 4.38
CA ALA A 77 -7.94 8.09 3.97
C ALA A 77 -7.66 8.04 2.46
N ARG A 78 -7.30 6.86 1.92
CA ARG A 78 -7.08 6.65 0.49
C ARG A 78 -8.33 6.96 -0.33
N ASP A 79 -9.49 6.48 0.11
CA ASP A 79 -10.76 6.71 -0.58
C ASP A 79 -11.10 8.22 -0.61
N ARG A 80 -10.86 8.95 0.49
CA ARG A 80 -11.06 10.41 0.56
C ARG A 80 -10.13 11.15 -0.39
N GLU A 81 -8.85 10.78 -0.44
CA GLU A 81 -7.88 11.39 -1.36
C GLU A 81 -8.26 11.14 -2.83
N GLU A 82 -8.73 9.93 -3.15
CA GLU A 82 -9.19 9.59 -4.49
C GLU A 82 -10.43 10.39 -4.88
N ILE A 83 -11.42 10.52 -3.99
CA ILE A 83 -12.60 11.37 -4.22
C ILE A 83 -12.17 12.82 -4.48
N GLN A 84 -11.29 13.39 -3.64
CA GLN A 84 -10.79 14.75 -3.83
C GLN A 84 -10.01 14.91 -5.14
N ARG A 85 -9.25 13.90 -5.56
CA ARG A 85 -8.57 13.91 -6.86
C ARG A 85 -9.59 13.93 -8.00
N ARG A 86 -10.58 13.05 -7.97
CA ARG A 86 -11.66 12.98 -8.99
C ARG A 86 -12.44 14.29 -9.04
N GLU A 87 -12.77 14.90 -7.90
CA GLU A 87 -13.44 16.20 -7.85
C GLU A 87 -12.59 17.33 -8.44
N ARG A 88 -11.28 17.37 -8.16
CA ARG A 88 -10.36 18.35 -8.75
C ARG A 88 -10.27 18.19 -10.27
N GLU A 89 -10.16 16.95 -10.74
CA GLU A 89 -10.15 16.64 -12.18
C GLU A 89 -11.48 17.02 -12.84
N ALA A 90 -12.62 16.73 -12.21
CA ALA A 90 -13.94 17.12 -12.70
C ALA A 90 -14.11 18.64 -12.77
N ARG A 91 -13.70 19.38 -11.72
CA ARG A 91 -13.71 20.86 -11.73
C ARG A 91 -12.78 21.43 -12.80
N ARG A 92 -11.62 20.82 -13.03
CA ARG A 92 -10.72 21.21 -14.12
C ARG A 92 -11.40 21.01 -15.48
N ARG A 93 -12.04 19.86 -15.70
CA ARG A 93 -12.81 19.59 -16.93
C ARG A 93 -13.96 20.57 -17.13
N GLU A 94 -14.72 20.86 -16.08
CA GLU A 94 -15.84 21.81 -16.13
C GLU A 94 -15.37 23.23 -16.50
N ARG A 95 -14.23 23.65 -15.94
CA ARG A 95 -13.59 24.93 -16.32
C ARG A 95 -13.12 24.94 -17.78
N LEU A 96 -12.69 23.81 -18.32
CA LEU A 96 -12.30 23.69 -19.73
C LEU A 96 -13.51 23.71 -20.67
N LYS A 97 -14.65 23.15 -20.26
CA LYS A 97 -15.92 23.19 -21.03
C LYS A 97 -16.48 24.60 -21.16
N GLN A 98 -16.33 25.43 -20.13
CA GLN A 98 -16.71 26.83 -20.20
C GLN A 98 -15.66 27.57 -21.04
N THR A 99 -15.99 27.84 -22.31
CA THR A 99 -15.10 28.61 -23.19
C THR A 99 -15.09 30.08 -22.76
N THR A 100 -14.35 30.35 -21.70
CA THR A 100 -14.12 31.68 -21.17
C THR A 100 -13.14 32.44 -22.08
N PRO A 101 -13.17 33.78 -22.11
CA PRO A 101 -12.14 34.57 -22.79
C PRO A 101 -10.72 34.17 -22.37
N GLU A 102 -10.55 33.73 -21.12
CA GLU A 102 -9.31 33.18 -20.58
C GLU A 102 -8.91 31.87 -21.26
N ALA A 103 -9.85 30.97 -21.53
CA ALA A 103 -9.58 29.73 -22.27
C ALA A 103 -9.11 30.02 -23.71
N LEU A 104 -9.70 31.00 -24.39
CA LEU A 104 -9.26 31.43 -25.73
C LEU A 104 -7.86 32.04 -25.72
N ARG A 105 -7.53 32.84 -24.69
CA ARG A 105 -6.16 33.34 -24.49
C ARG A 105 -5.19 32.18 -24.25
N GLY A 106 -5.58 31.22 -23.41
CA GLY A 106 -4.81 30.00 -23.15
C GLY A 106 -4.54 29.20 -24.43
N LEU A 107 -5.57 28.97 -25.26
CA LEU A 107 -5.42 28.31 -26.56
C LEU A 107 -4.41 29.04 -27.45
N ARG A 108 -4.51 30.36 -27.55
CA ARG A 108 -3.57 31.18 -28.34
C ARG A 108 -2.13 31.02 -27.85
N ASP A 109 -1.93 31.00 -26.54
CA ASP A 109 -0.60 30.88 -25.95
C ASP A 109 -0.04 29.45 -26.09
N LEU A 110 -0.88 28.41 -26.05
CA LEU A 110 -0.51 27.04 -26.41
C LEU A 110 -0.09 26.94 -27.88
N ILE A 111 -0.85 27.54 -28.81
CA ILE A 111 -0.50 27.55 -30.25
C ILE A 111 0.85 28.23 -30.49
N ARG A 112 1.11 29.36 -29.82
CA ARG A 112 2.41 30.06 -29.90
C ARG A 112 3.54 29.20 -29.35
N THR A 113 3.31 28.56 -28.21
CA THR A 113 4.28 27.66 -27.56
C THR A 113 4.61 26.48 -28.48
N ARG A 114 3.59 25.86 -29.08
CA ARG A 114 3.77 24.79 -30.06
C ARG A 114 4.63 25.24 -31.24
N TYR A 115 4.28 26.40 -31.84
CA TYR A 115 5.04 26.94 -32.96
C TYR A 115 6.50 27.25 -32.59
N GLN A 116 6.73 27.84 -31.41
CA GLN A 116 8.09 28.10 -30.92
C GLN A 116 8.88 26.79 -30.77
N LEU A 117 8.30 25.76 -30.15
CA LEU A 117 8.94 24.45 -30.02
C LEU A 117 9.21 23.83 -31.39
N ASP A 118 8.27 23.89 -32.32
CA ASP A 118 8.45 23.39 -33.69
C ASP A 118 9.64 24.08 -34.39
N MET A 119 9.76 25.41 -34.24
CA MET A 119 10.89 26.17 -34.78
C MET A 119 12.22 25.82 -34.11
N GLU A 120 12.23 25.64 -32.78
CA GLU A 120 13.42 25.21 -32.03
C GLU A 120 13.87 23.81 -32.46
N ILE A 121 12.95 22.85 -32.53
CA ILE A 121 13.22 21.48 -33.01
C ILE A 121 13.74 21.51 -34.45
N TRP A 122 13.10 22.29 -35.33
CA TRP A 122 13.51 22.42 -36.72
C TRP A 122 14.90 23.04 -36.87
N SER A 123 15.25 24.03 -36.03
CA SER A 123 16.60 24.62 -36.02
C SER A 123 17.70 23.63 -35.60
N LEU A 124 17.31 22.56 -34.90
CA LEU A 124 18.19 21.47 -34.47
C LEU A 124 18.16 20.27 -35.45
N LYS A 125 17.67 20.47 -36.69
CA LYS A 125 17.76 19.45 -37.72
C LYS A 125 19.20 19.00 -37.94
N GLY A 126 19.41 17.69 -38.06
CA GLY A 126 20.75 17.11 -38.15
C GLY A 126 21.54 17.07 -36.83
N ALA A 127 20.88 17.28 -35.67
CA ALA A 127 21.49 17.11 -34.36
C ALA A 127 22.25 15.78 -34.24
N ARG A 128 23.50 15.87 -33.78
CA ARG A 128 24.37 14.71 -33.58
C ARG A 128 23.92 13.93 -32.37
N GLY A 129 24.34 12.66 -32.27
CA GLY A 129 23.97 11.74 -31.19
C GLY A 129 23.93 12.37 -29.78
N PRO A 130 24.94 13.15 -29.36
CA PRO A 130 24.98 13.78 -28.05
C PRO A 130 23.88 14.83 -27.79
N ASP A 131 23.41 15.52 -28.83
CA ASP A 131 22.42 16.60 -28.72
C ASP A 131 20.97 16.10 -28.83
N ARG A 132 20.78 14.86 -29.31
CA ARG A 132 19.46 14.24 -29.49
C ARG A 132 18.61 14.21 -28.22
N PRO A 133 19.13 13.96 -27.01
CA PRO A 133 18.31 13.97 -25.79
C PRO A 133 17.60 15.31 -25.58
N VAL A 134 18.28 16.44 -25.86
CA VAL A 134 17.69 17.77 -25.73
C VAL A 134 16.59 17.99 -26.77
N VAL A 135 16.80 17.51 -28.00
CA VAL A 135 15.78 17.58 -29.05
C VAL A 135 14.57 16.71 -28.69
N LEU A 136 14.79 15.49 -28.18
CA LEU A 136 13.72 14.58 -27.75
C LEU A 136 12.83 15.20 -26.66
N GLU A 137 13.43 15.85 -25.66
CA GLU A 137 12.65 16.55 -24.62
C GLU A 137 11.77 17.66 -25.22
N LYS A 138 12.29 18.41 -26.20
CA LYS A 138 11.50 19.43 -26.90
C LYS A 138 10.38 18.82 -27.73
N MET A 139 10.64 17.70 -28.40
CA MET A 139 9.66 16.96 -29.18
C MET A 139 8.50 16.46 -28.31
N GLU A 140 8.81 15.83 -27.17
CA GLU A 140 7.81 15.35 -26.21
C GLU A 140 6.94 16.50 -25.70
N ARG A 141 7.57 17.63 -25.33
CA ARG A 141 6.84 18.84 -24.93
C ARG A 141 5.97 19.38 -26.06
N ALA A 142 6.45 19.42 -27.29
CA ALA A 142 5.68 19.90 -28.43
C ALA A 142 4.44 19.02 -28.68
N ASP A 143 4.60 17.70 -28.64
CA ASP A 143 3.52 16.74 -28.84
C ASP A 143 2.51 16.78 -27.68
N SER A 144 2.98 16.93 -26.45
CA SER A 144 2.12 17.17 -25.28
C SER A 144 1.28 18.44 -25.41
N VAL A 145 1.89 19.56 -25.84
CA VAL A 145 1.17 20.83 -26.09
C VAL A 145 0.12 20.66 -27.20
N LEU A 146 0.43 19.90 -28.26
CA LEU A 146 -0.54 19.64 -29.34
C LEU A 146 -1.73 18.83 -28.83
N MET A 147 -1.51 17.82 -27.99
CA MET A 147 -2.58 17.05 -27.37
C MET A 147 -3.45 17.91 -26.43
N GLU A 148 -2.85 18.86 -25.71
CA GLU A 148 -3.61 19.82 -24.89
C GLU A 148 -4.47 20.76 -25.75
N ILE A 149 -3.94 21.23 -26.89
CA ILE A 149 -4.71 22.01 -27.88
C ILE A 149 -5.91 21.22 -28.40
N TYR A 150 -5.71 19.96 -28.81
CA TYR A 150 -6.80 19.09 -29.27
C TYR A 150 -7.85 18.88 -28.20
N THR A 151 -7.42 18.54 -26.98
CA THR A 151 -8.33 18.32 -25.85
C THR A 151 -9.17 19.55 -25.57
N MET A 152 -8.56 20.74 -25.54
CA MET A 152 -9.26 21.99 -25.27
C MET A 152 -10.35 22.27 -26.31
N VAL A 153 -10.00 22.13 -27.59
CA VAL A 153 -10.89 22.43 -28.71
C VAL A 153 -11.98 21.36 -28.90
N GLU A 154 -11.68 20.10 -28.59
CA GLU A 154 -12.66 19.00 -28.62
C GLU A 154 -13.78 19.21 -27.60
N THR A 155 -13.46 19.78 -26.44
CA THR A 155 -14.43 20.07 -25.37
C THR A 155 -15.34 21.27 -25.64
N TRP A 156 -15.16 21.98 -26.75
CA TRP A 156 -16.06 23.06 -27.14
C TRP A 156 -17.40 22.51 -27.60
N GLU A 157 -18.47 22.95 -26.95
CA GLU A 157 -19.86 22.57 -27.24
C GLU A 157 -20.69 23.82 -27.57
N GLU A 158 -21.72 23.63 -28.41
CA GLU A 158 -22.67 24.69 -28.73
C GLU A 158 -23.45 25.05 -27.46
N ASN A 159 -23.28 26.29 -27.01
CA ASN A 159 -23.91 26.78 -25.79
C ASN A 159 -24.28 28.25 -25.97
N GLU A 160 -25.56 28.51 -26.17
CA GLU A 160 -26.10 29.86 -26.40
C GLU A 160 -25.85 30.84 -25.24
N LYS A 161 -25.51 30.34 -24.04
CA LYS A 161 -25.10 31.19 -22.90
C LYS A 161 -23.66 31.68 -23.00
N ILE A 162 -22.83 30.98 -23.78
CA ILE A 162 -21.38 31.23 -23.91
C ILE A 162 -21.10 31.88 -25.27
N TRP A 163 -21.80 31.45 -26.31
CA TRP A 163 -21.54 31.87 -27.69
C TRP A 163 -22.78 32.51 -28.30
N THR A 164 -22.58 33.62 -28.99
CA THR A 164 -23.51 34.02 -30.04
C THR A 164 -23.41 33.05 -31.23
N ALA A 165 -24.45 32.98 -32.06
CA ALA A 165 -24.43 32.13 -33.26
C ALA A 165 -23.26 32.45 -34.22
N GLU A 166 -22.81 33.71 -34.28
CA GLU A 166 -21.67 34.12 -35.11
C GLU A 166 -20.34 33.67 -34.50
N GLU A 167 -20.16 33.81 -33.20
CA GLU A 167 -18.96 33.35 -32.50
C GLU A 167 -18.85 31.83 -32.53
N TRP A 168 -19.96 31.11 -32.40
CA TRP A 168 -19.95 29.64 -32.52
C TRP A 168 -19.49 29.20 -33.90
N ARG A 169 -19.95 29.85 -34.98
CA ARG A 169 -19.45 29.57 -36.35
C ARG A 169 -17.95 29.85 -36.50
N LEU A 170 -17.41 30.86 -35.81
CA LEU A 170 -15.97 31.11 -35.78
C LEU A 170 -15.23 30.02 -35.00
N ALA A 171 -15.74 29.63 -33.83
CA ALA A 171 -15.18 28.57 -33.00
C ALA A 171 -15.16 27.23 -33.75
N GLN A 172 -16.22 26.89 -34.48
CA GLN A 172 -16.28 25.72 -35.35
C GLN A 172 -15.19 25.73 -36.43
N ARG A 173 -14.98 26.87 -37.12
CA ARG A 173 -13.89 26.99 -38.11
C ARG A 173 -12.50 26.80 -37.48
N VAL A 174 -12.28 27.36 -36.29
CA VAL A 174 -11.03 27.14 -35.54
C VAL A 174 -10.89 25.66 -35.18
N ARG A 175 -11.96 25.03 -34.70
CA ARG A 175 -11.98 23.60 -34.36
C ARG A 175 -11.65 22.73 -35.56
N GLU A 176 -12.29 22.94 -36.70
CA GLU A 176 -12.00 22.22 -37.93
C GLU A 176 -10.54 22.39 -38.37
N GLN A 177 -10.01 23.62 -38.30
CA GLN A 177 -8.63 23.89 -38.69
C GLN A 177 -7.62 23.22 -37.73
N VAL A 178 -7.90 23.24 -36.43
CA VAL A 178 -7.07 22.60 -35.40
C VAL A 178 -7.17 21.09 -35.47
N MET A 179 -8.32 20.52 -35.80
CA MET A 179 -8.49 19.06 -35.91
C MET A 179 -8.10 18.50 -37.27
N ARG A 180 -7.84 19.36 -38.27
CA ARG A 180 -7.37 18.92 -39.59
C ARG A 180 -6.08 18.10 -39.49
N ASP A 181 -6.05 16.97 -40.18
CA ASP A 181 -4.87 16.12 -40.28
C ASP A 181 -3.68 16.82 -40.97
N GLY A 182 -2.49 16.21 -40.87
CA GLY A 182 -1.25 16.72 -41.47
C GLY A 182 -0.38 17.55 -40.53
N LYS A 183 -0.78 17.72 -39.27
CA LYS A 183 0.10 18.26 -38.22
C LYS A 183 1.14 17.21 -37.85
N ARG A 184 2.41 17.61 -37.82
CA ARG A 184 3.52 16.70 -37.53
C ARG A 184 3.52 16.30 -36.06
N LEU A 185 3.47 15.01 -35.77
CA LEU A 185 3.86 14.44 -34.47
C LEU A 185 5.36 14.15 -34.52
N TRP A 186 6.12 14.79 -33.66
CA TRP A 186 7.57 14.71 -33.68
C TRP A 186 8.08 13.34 -33.26
N GLU A 187 7.42 12.71 -32.29
CA GLU A 187 7.71 11.33 -31.86
C GLU A 187 7.83 10.36 -33.06
N ASN A 188 6.93 10.48 -34.03
CA ASN A 188 6.91 9.62 -35.22
C ASN A 188 7.79 10.13 -36.37
N ASN A 189 8.09 11.42 -36.38
CA ASN A 189 8.81 12.08 -37.48
C ASN A 189 9.90 12.99 -36.91
N PRO A 190 11.00 12.45 -36.37
CA PRO A 190 12.05 13.27 -35.78
C PRO A 190 12.81 14.09 -36.85
N PRO A 191 13.39 15.24 -36.49
CA PRO A 191 14.01 16.17 -37.44
C PRO A 191 15.31 15.66 -38.09
N TRP A 192 15.90 14.58 -37.58
CA TRP A 192 17.12 13.98 -38.14
C TRP A 192 16.86 12.89 -39.20
N ASN A 193 15.60 12.53 -39.46
CA ASN A 193 15.25 11.56 -40.50
C ASN A 193 15.03 12.20 -41.88
N GLU A 194 15.01 13.54 -41.98
CA GLU A 194 14.71 14.30 -43.21
C GLU A 194 15.98 14.74 -43.98
N ALA A 195 17.03 13.90 -43.93
CA ALA A 195 18.31 14.16 -44.61
C ALA A 195 18.22 13.91 -46.13
#